data_AF-A0A944Y8K7-F1
#
_entry.id   AF-A0A944Y8K7-F1
#
_cell.length_a   1.000
_cell.length_b   1.000
_cell.length_c   1.000
_cell.angle_alpha   90.00
_cell.angle_beta   90.00
_cell.angle_gamma   90.00
#
_symmetry.space_group_name_H-M   'P 1'
#
loop_
_entity.id
_entity.type
_entity.pdbx_description
1 polymer ?
#
loop_
_entity_poly.entity_id
_entity_poly.type
_entity_poly.pdbx_seq_one_letter_code
_entity_poly.pdbx_strand_id
1 'polypeptide(L)'
;MIEAEGKRVMVPFEVSDDQTSATNLFIYFTAQPLDYILKGDVLVVCYGAQRELMINSKGNAEGTGKFSVVVADADGQTATQAFQADFGGDLPVTAAPELKLNASDPSNLMLSWEGDAVLLFTDDLSAGFEVIQGATSPHTIKTVDQGFYLLRAVP
;
A
#
# COMPACT_ATOMS: atom_id res chain seq x y z
N MET A 1 11.84 13.07 -10.79
CA MET A 1 10.93 13.00 -9.64
C MET A 1 9.88 14.07 -9.87
N ILE A 2 8.60 13.72 -9.74
CA ILE A 2 7.48 14.66 -9.89
C ILE A 2 6.95 14.95 -8.48
N GLU A 3 6.91 16.23 -8.11
CA GLU A 3 6.33 16.67 -6.85
C GLU A 3 4.82 16.81 -7.00
N ALA A 4 4.08 16.38 -5.97
CA ALA A 4 2.63 16.46 -5.96
C ALA A 4 2.12 17.87 -5.64
N GLU A 5 1.14 18.35 -6.41
CA GLU A 5 0.38 19.56 -6.07
C GLU A 5 -0.79 19.15 -5.17
N GLY A 6 -0.73 19.49 -3.88
CA GLY A 6 -1.78 19.14 -2.92
C GLY A 6 -2.01 17.63 -2.76
N LYS A 7 -0.93 16.84 -2.84
CA LYS A 7 -0.87 15.36 -2.90
C LYS A 7 -1.33 14.72 -4.22
N ARG A 8 -1.78 15.47 -5.23
CA ARG A 8 -2.11 14.94 -6.57
C ARG A 8 -0.94 15.09 -7.53
N VAL A 9 -0.78 14.13 -8.43
CA VAL A 9 0.20 14.22 -9.53
C VAL A 9 -0.53 14.07 -10.85
N MET A 10 -0.37 15.06 -11.72
CA MET A 10 -0.86 15.02 -13.10
C MET A 10 0.36 14.97 -14.03
N VAL A 11 0.43 13.92 -14.83
CA VAL A 11 1.53 13.72 -15.78
C VAL A 11 0.95 13.74 -17.19
N PRO A 12 1.00 14.88 -17.90
CA PRO A 12 0.71 14.90 -19.33
C PRO A 12 1.81 14.15 -20.08
N PHE A 13 1.42 13.33 -21.05
CA PHE A 13 2.35 12.62 -21.93
C PHE A 13 1.76 12.47 -23.34
N GLU A 14 2.66 12.26 -24.30
CA GLU A 14 2.29 12.03 -25.70
C GLU A 14 2.61 10.58 -26.09
N VAL A 15 1.75 10.01 -26.93
CA VAL A 15 1.96 8.71 -27.55
C VAL A 15 1.87 8.83 -29.05
N SER A 16 2.80 8.19 -29.75
CA SER A 16 2.85 8.10 -31.20
C SER A 16 3.44 6.78 -31.63
N ASP A 17 3.03 6.34 -32.81
CA ASP A 17 3.57 5.19 -33.52
C ASP A 17 3.35 5.43 -35.02
N ASP A 18 4.29 5.01 -35.86
CA ASP A 18 4.24 5.27 -37.31
C ASP A 18 3.21 4.39 -38.02
N GLN A 19 2.92 3.19 -37.47
CA GLN A 19 2.07 2.18 -38.08
C GLN A 19 0.68 2.10 -37.43
N THR A 20 0.60 2.38 -36.13
CA THR A 20 -0.61 2.31 -35.31
C THR A 20 -1.07 3.71 -34.93
N SER A 21 -2.31 4.05 -35.29
CA SER A 21 -2.90 5.32 -34.83
C SER A 21 -2.82 5.44 -33.31
N ALA A 22 -2.44 6.61 -32.80
CA ALA A 22 -2.34 6.89 -31.36
C ALA A 22 -3.63 6.58 -30.57
N THR A 23 -4.77 6.59 -31.24
CA THR A 23 -6.07 6.21 -30.71
C THR A 23 -6.19 4.71 -30.41
N ASN A 24 -5.49 3.87 -31.17
CA ASN A 24 -5.53 2.41 -31.08
C ASN A 24 -4.38 1.82 -30.25
N LEU A 25 -3.43 2.65 -29.80
CA LEU A 25 -2.36 2.19 -28.91
C LEU A 25 -2.95 1.75 -27.58
N PHE A 26 -2.55 0.56 -27.14
CA PHE A 26 -2.93 0.02 -25.84
C PHE A 26 -2.00 0.58 -24.77
N ILE A 27 -2.57 1.13 -23.69
CA ILE A 27 -1.79 1.73 -22.61
C ILE A 27 -2.14 1.04 -21.31
N TYR A 28 -1.13 0.57 -20.60
CA TYR A 28 -1.28 0.08 -19.23
C TYR A 28 -0.15 0.59 -18.35
N PHE A 29 -0.35 0.50 -17.03
CA PHE A 29 0.55 1.07 -16.04
C PHE A 29 0.90 0.05 -14.99
N THR A 30 2.09 0.19 -14.42
CA THR A 30 2.51 -0.56 -13.24
C THR A 30 2.92 0.41 -12.16
N ALA A 31 2.68 0.06 -10.90
CA ALA A 31 3.10 0.83 -9.75
C ALA A 31 3.81 -0.05 -8.73
N GLN A 32 4.74 0.56 -8.00
CA GLN A 32 5.39 -0.04 -6.84
C GLN A 32 5.39 0.97 -5.68
N PRO A 33 4.75 0.64 -4.54
CA PRO A 33 3.87 -0.52 -4.30
C PRO A 33 2.61 -0.60 -5.18
N LEU A 34 2.08 -1.82 -5.36
CA LEU A 34 0.87 -2.07 -6.17
C LEU A 34 -0.40 -1.43 -5.56
N ASP A 35 -0.38 -1.16 -4.26
CA ASP A 35 -1.44 -0.47 -3.52
C ASP A 35 -1.91 0.84 -4.16
N TYR A 36 -1.02 1.59 -4.83
CA TYR A 36 -1.41 2.82 -5.53
C TYR A 36 -2.38 2.56 -6.69
N ILE A 37 -2.32 1.39 -7.34
CA ILE A 37 -3.31 1.01 -8.37
C ILE A 37 -4.57 0.46 -7.69
N LEU A 38 -4.42 -0.43 -6.70
CA LEU A 38 -5.55 -1.14 -6.08
C LEU A 38 -6.51 -0.23 -5.32
N LYS A 39 -6.03 0.87 -4.75
CA LYS A 39 -6.87 1.86 -4.04
C LYS A 39 -7.62 2.80 -5.01
N GLY A 40 -7.40 2.64 -6.32
CA GLY A 40 -7.98 3.48 -7.36
C GLY A 40 -7.37 4.89 -7.37
N ASP A 41 -6.11 5.00 -6.96
CA ASP A 41 -5.42 6.29 -6.92
C ASP A 41 -4.81 6.63 -8.30
N VAL A 42 -4.79 5.71 -9.26
CA VAL A 42 -4.27 5.95 -10.62
C VAL A 42 -5.42 5.90 -11.65
N LEU A 43 -5.54 6.94 -12.49
CA LEU A 43 -6.49 7.03 -13.60
C LEU A 43 -5.82 7.64 -14.82
N VAL A 44 -6.09 7.12 -16.02
CA VAL A 44 -5.79 7.83 -17.27
C VAL A 44 -7.03 8.59 -17.71
N VAL A 45 -6.84 9.86 -18.04
CA VAL A 45 -7.85 10.68 -18.68
C VAL A 45 -7.37 11.08 -20.09
N CYS A 46 -8.31 11.42 -20.97
CA CYS A 46 -8.11 11.82 -22.38
C CYS A 46 -7.88 10.69 -23.41
N TYR A 47 -7.92 11.06 -24.70
CA TYR A 47 -7.95 10.19 -25.90
C TYR A 47 -7.14 10.82 -27.05
N GLY A 48 -6.75 10.07 -28.10
CA GLY A 48 -5.95 10.58 -29.24
C GLY A 48 -4.43 10.42 -29.10
N ALA A 49 -3.62 11.46 -29.30
CA ALA A 49 -2.16 11.42 -29.08
C ALA A 49 -1.73 11.97 -27.71
N GLN A 50 -2.50 12.92 -27.17
CA GLN A 50 -2.26 13.51 -25.86
C GLN A 50 -3.03 12.71 -24.80
N ARG A 51 -2.33 12.30 -23.74
CA ARG A 51 -2.89 11.62 -22.59
C ARG A 51 -2.47 12.32 -21.33
N GLU A 52 -3.25 12.13 -20.27
CA GLU A 52 -2.88 12.59 -18.95
C GLU A 52 -3.09 11.45 -17.96
N LEU A 53 -2.04 11.19 -17.19
CA LEU A 53 -2.09 10.28 -16.06
C LEU A 53 -2.36 11.10 -14.79
N MET A 54 -3.45 10.79 -14.12
CA MET A 54 -3.79 11.34 -12.82
C MET A 54 -3.48 10.30 -11.74
N ILE A 55 -2.64 10.69 -10.77
CA ILE A 55 -2.25 9.86 -9.64
C ILE A 55 -2.63 10.55 -8.33
N ASN A 56 -3.07 9.74 -7.37
CA ASN A 56 -3.57 10.14 -6.08
C ASN A 56 -4.76 11.10 -6.14
N SER A 57 -5.71 10.86 -7.06
CA SER A 57 -6.89 11.75 -7.25
C SER A 57 -7.70 11.96 -5.95
N LYS A 58 -7.71 10.96 -5.05
CA LYS A 58 -8.37 11.04 -3.74
C LYS A 58 -7.54 11.75 -2.67
N GLY A 59 -6.24 11.95 -2.88
CA GLY A 59 -5.33 12.63 -1.97
C GLY A 59 -4.86 11.80 -0.76
N ASN A 60 -5.05 10.48 -0.82
CA ASN A 60 -4.79 9.56 0.30
C ASN A 60 -3.45 8.83 0.21
N ALA A 61 -2.79 8.85 -0.96
CA ALA A 61 -1.47 8.29 -1.14
C ALA A 61 -0.41 9.16 -0.45
N GLU A 62 0.60 8.50 0.12
CA GLU A 62 1.72 9.09 0.83
C GLU A 62 3.02 8.38 0.42
N GLY A 63 4.16 9.03 0.70
CA GLY A 63 5.48 8.52 0.35
C GLY A 63 5.79 8.57 -1.15
N THR A 64 6.86 7.87 -1.54
CA THR A 64 7.34 7.83 -2.93
C THR A 64 6.93 6.54 -3.64
N GLY A 65 6.22 6.68 -4.76
CA GLY A 65 5.88 5.57 -5.65
C GLY A 65 6.73 5.54 -6.92
N LYS A 66 7.03 4.33 -7.40
CA LYS A 66 7.61 4.09 -8.73
C LYS A 66 6.50 3.71 -9.69
N PHE A 67 6.43 4.38 -10.83
CA PHE A 67 5.40 4.17 -11.83
C PHE A 67 6.04 3.94 -13.19
N SER A 68 5.43 3.07 -13.98
CA SER A 68 5.79 2.87 -15.38
C SER A 68 4.54 2.98 -16.24
N VAL A 69 4.65 3.75 -17.31
CA VAL A 69 3.69 3.77 -18.43
C VAL A 69 4.21 2.80 -19.48
N VAL A 70 3.38 1.87 -19.92
CA VAL A 70 3.69 0.99 -21.04
C VAL A 70 2.68 1.23 -22.14
N VAL A 71 3.19 1.47 -23.34
CA VAL A 71 2.41 1.64 -24.56
C VAL A 71 2.73 0.46 -25.47
N ALA A 72 1.70 -0.23 -25.94
CA ALA A 72 1.82 -1.35 -26.87
C ALA A 72 1.12 -1.03 -28.20
N ASP A 73 1.78 -1.37 -29.31
CA ASP A 73 1.18 -1.31 -30.65
C ASP A 73 0.32 -2.55 -30.94
N ALA A 74 -0.31 -2.60 -32.12
CA ALA A 74 -1.17 -3.71 -32.51
C ALA A 74 -0.40 -5.03 -32.76
N ASP A 75 0.91 -4.94 -33.00
CA ASP A 75 1.81 -6.09 -33.21
C ASP A 75 2.44 -6.58 -31.89
N GLY A 76 2.16 -5.90 -30.77
CA GLY A 76 2.62 -6.24 -29.44
C GLY A 76 4.00 -5.67 -29.07
N GLN A 77 4.58 -4.77 -29.90
CA GLN A 77 5.81 -4.06 -29.53
C GLN A 77 5.48 -3.02 -28.47
N THR A 78 6.41 -2.81 -27.53
CA THR A 78 6.17 -1.94 -26.38
C THR A 78 7.22 -0.85 -26.22
N ALA A 79 6.78 0.35 -25.86
CA ALA A 79 7.61 1.40 -25.28
C ALA A 79 7.26 1.58 -23.80
N THR A 80 8.26 1.80 -22.96
CA THR A 80 8.07 1.99 -21.51
C THR A 80 8.78 3.25 -21.02
N GLN A 81 8.06 4.07 -20.25
CA GLN A 81 8.63 5.20 -19.54
C GLN A 81 8.37 5.07 -18.04
N ALA A 82 9.45 5.04 -17.26
CA ALA A 82 9.39 5.01 -15.81
C ALA A 82 9.58 6.41 -15.20
N PHE A 83 8.91 6.67 -14.09
CA PHE A 83 9.08 7.88 -13.29
C PHE A 83 8.77 7.60 -11.81
N GLN A 84 9.10 8.57 -10.97
CA GLN A 84 8.78 8.55 -9.54
C GLN A 84 7.91 9.74 -9.20
N ALA A 85 6.90 9.51 -8.39
CA ALA A 85 6.05 10.54 -7.81
C ALA A 85 6.23 10.52 -6.29
N ASP A 86 6.46 11.68 -5.72
CA ASP A 86 6.50 11.89 -4.27
C ASP A 86 5.20 12.59 -3.84
N PHE A 87 4.39 11.90 -3.04
CA PHE A 87 3.12 12.44 -2.54
C PHE A 87 3.29 13.19 -1.22
N GLY A 88 4.51 13.31 -0.72
CA GLY A 88 4.79 13.88 0.59
C GLY A 88 4.17 13.04 1.72
N GLY A 89 4.32 13.55 2.93
CA GLY A 89 4.18 12.73 4.13
C GLY A 89 5.39 11.81 4.29
N ASP A 90 5.69 11.42 5.52
CA ASP A 90 6.37 10.14 5.68
C ASP A 90 5.44 9.07 5.07
N LEU A 91 5.96 7.90 4.66
CA LEU A 91 5.08 6.72 4.66
C LEU A 91 4.29 6.76 5.97
N PRO A 92 3.03 6.31 6.07
CA PRO A 92 2.50 5.99 7.37
C PRO A 92 3.41 4.92 7.96
N VAL A 93 4.46 5.36 8.65
CA VAL A 93 5.18 4.63 9.66
C VAL A 93 4.26 4.72 10.87
N THR A 94 3.04 4.19 10.74
CA THR A 94 2.64 3.25 11.76
C THR A 94 3.67 2.14 11.65
N ALA A 95 4.81 2.31 12.32
CA ALA A 95 5.67 1.19 12.64
C ALA A 95 4.71 0.10 13.12
N ALA A 96 4.78 -1.07 12.49
CA ALA A 96 3.91 -2.17 12.89
C ALA A 96 4.02 -2.28 14.41
N PRO A 97 2.90 -2.22 15.15
CA PRO A 97 2.96 -2.16 16.60
C PRO A 97 3.79 -3.35 17.09
N GLU A 98 4.82 -3.06 17.87
CA GLU A 98 5.74 -4.09 18.35
C GLU A 98 5.12 -4.79 19.55
N LEU A 99 4.96 -6.11 19.45
CA LEU A 99 4.57 -6.95 20.58
C LEU A 99 5.84 -7.38 21.32
N LYS A 100 6.00 -6.88 22.54
CA LYS A 100 7.08 -7.25 23.44
C LYS A 100 6.60 -8.32 24.40
N LEU A 101 7.45 -9.31 24.66
CA LEU A 101 7.20 -10.42 25.58
C LEU A 101 8.14 -10.29 26.78
N ASN A 102 7.58 -10.34 27.98
CA ASN A 102 8.33 -10.54 29.22
C ASN A 102 7.88 -11.85 29.89
N ALA A 103 8.81 -12.79 30.02
CA ALA A 103 8.58 -14.13 30.55
C ALA A 103 9.28 -14.35 31.90
N SER A 104 9.32 -13.31 32.75
CA SER A 104 9.96 -13.39 34.07
C SER A 104 9.20 -14.28 35.08
N ASP A 105 7.93 -14.58 34.82
CA ASP A 105 7.09 -15.50 35.62
C ASP A 105 6.92 -16.84 34.86
N PRO A 106 7.18 -18.01 35.49
CA PRO A 106 7.02 -19.31 34.84
C PRO A 106 5.57 -19.70 34.53
N SER A 107 4.59 -19.08 35.18
CA SER A 107 3.16 -19.36 34.97
C SER A 107 2.47 -18.32 34.08
N ASN A 108 3.07 -17.15 33.91
CA ASN A 108 2.45 -16.02 33.23
C ASN A 108 3.43 -15.35 32.25
N LEU A 109 2.91 -14.98 31.09
CA LEU A 109 3.62 -14.16 30.12
C LEU A 109 2.99 -12.77 30.09
N MET A 110 3.82 -11.73 30.12
CA MET A 110 3.37 -10.36 29.99
C MET A 110 3.67 -9.85 28.59
N LEU A 111 2.61 -9.54 27.86
CA LEU A 111 2.64 -8.93 26.55
C LEU A 111 2.53 -7.41 26.69
N SER A 112 3.37 -6.65 26.02
CA SER A 112 3.25 -5.19 25.98
C SER A 112 3.45 -4.63 24.59
N TRP A 113 2.78 -3.52 24.32
CA TRP A 113 2.86 -2.77 23.09
C TRP A 113 2.62 -1.28 23.36
N GLU A 114 3.00 -0.45 22.39
CA GLU A 114 2.80 1.00 22.44
C GLU A 114 1.60 1.40 21.57
N GLY A 115 0.93 2.49 21.95
CA GLY A 115 -0.22 3.05 21.23
C GLY A 115 -1.50 2.23 21.34
N ASP A 116 -2.43 2.51 20.42
CA ASP A 116 -3.83 2.03 20.50
C ASP A 116 -4.07 0.73 19.73
N ALA A 117 -3.01 -0.03 19.44
CA ALA A 117 -3.13 -1.30 18.73
C ALA A 117 -4.00 -2.30 19.51
N VAL A 118 -4.76 -3.11 18.78
CA VAL A 118 -5.56 -4.18 19.37
C VAL A 118 -4.79 -5.50 19.32
N LEU A 119 -4.88 -6.27 20.41
CA LEU A 119 -4.30 -7.61 20.51
C LEU A 119 -5.28 -8.64 19.93
N LEU A 120 -4.78 -9.48 19.04
CA LEU A 120 -5.52 -10.60 18.48
C LEU A 120 -4.89 -11.93 18.86
N PHE A 121 -5.71 -12.97 18.93
CA PHE A 121 -5.33 -14.33 19.26
C PHE A 121 -5.96 -15.36 18.32
N THR A 122 -5.26 -16.47 18.12
CA THR A 122 -5.85 -17.72 17.63
C THR A 122 -5.06 -18.93 18.13
N ASP A 123 -5.75 -20.04 18.37
CA ASP A 123 -5.16 -21.36 18.60
C ASP A 123 -5.07 -22.18 17.31
N ASP A 124 -5.73 -21.74 16.22
CA ASP A 124 -5.74 -22.36 14.90
C ASP A 124 -5.49 -21.31 13.79
N LEU A 125 -4.30 -21.35 13.20
CA LEU A 125 -3.93 -20.45 12.09
C LEU A 125 -4.87 -20.53 10.88
N SER A 126 -5.62 -21.63 10.72
CA SER A 126 -6.61 -21.78 9.64
C SER A 126 -7.95 -21.11 9.95
N ALA A 127 -8.27 -20.86 11.22
CA ALA A 127 -9.50 -20.22 11.66
C ALA A 127 -9.44 -18.67 11.63
N GLY A 128 -8.23 -18.11 11.48
CA GLY A 128 -8.01 -16.67 11.53
C GLY A 128 -7.86 -16.13 12.96
N PHE A 129 -7.65 -14.81 13.09
CA PHE A 129 -7.37 -14.14 14.36
C PHE A 129 -8.58 -13.38 14.89
N GLU A 130 -8.90 -13.56 16.17
CA GLU A 130 -9.96 -12.84 16.87
C GLU A 130 -9.41 -11.78 17.80
N VAL A 131 -10.14 -10.67 17.96
CA VAL A 131 -9.75 -9.58 18.88
C VAL A 131 -10.00 -10.02 20.32
N ILE A 132 -8.98 -9.93 21.17
CA ILE A 132 -9.13 -10.13 22.61
C ILE A 132 -9.83 -8.91 23.20
N GLN A 133 -11.13 -9.03 23.48
CA GLN A 133 -11.94 -7.93 23.98
C GLN A 133 -11.43 -7.43 25.33
N GLY A 134 -11.21 -6.12 25.42
CA GLY A 134 -10.74 -5.47 26.65
C GLY A 134 -9.25 -5.66 26.97
N ALA A 135 -8.45 -6.24 26.07
CA ALA A 135 -7.00 -6.32 26.26
C ALA A 135 -6.37 -4.92 26.25
N THR A 136 -5.57 -4.63 27.28
CA THR A 136 -4.80 -3.39 27.43
C THR A 136 -3.32 -3.72 27.62
N SER A 137 -2.42 -2.86 27.14
CA SER A 137 -0.98 -2.99 27.39
C SER A 137 -0.61 -2.47 28.78
N PRO A 138 0.15 -3.22 29.61
CA PRO A 138 0.55 -4.60 29.42
C PRO A 138 -0.60 -5.60 29.69
N HIS A 139 -0.64 -6.69 28.93
CA HIS A 139 -1.63 -7.76 29.03
C HIS A 139 -0.98 -9.04 29.55
N THR A 140 -1.60 -9.71 30.53
CA THR A 140 -1.08 -10.97 31.10
C THR A 140 -1.84 -12.16 30.52
N ILE A 141 -1.10 -13.14 30.01
CA ILE A 141 -1.63 -14.44 29.55
C ILE A 141 -0.99 -15.57 30.36
N LYS A 142 -1.67 -16.70 30.50
CA LYS A 142 -1.07 -17.86 31.16
C LYS A 142 -0.21 -18.64 30.16
N THR A 143 0.87 -19.25 30.62
CA THR A 143 1.73 -20.09 29.78
C THR A 143 1.04 -21.34 29.23
N VAL A 144 -0.11 -21.72 29.79
CA VAL A 144 -0.94 -22.83 29.29
C VAL A 144 -1.88 -22.41 28.16
N ASP A 145 -2.11 -21.11 27.97
CA ASP A 145 -3.00 -20.55 26.94
C ASP A 145 -2.21 -20.26 25.64
N GLN A 146 -1.15 -21.04 25.36
CA GLN A 146 -0.26 -20.79 24.22
C GLN A 146 -0.99 -20.96 22.88
N GLY A 147 -0.88 -19.93 22.06
CA GLY A 147 -1.33 -19.87 20.67
C GLY A 147 -0.58 -18.74 19.95
N PHE A 148 -1.17 -18.20 18.90
CA PHE A 148 -0.56 -17.14 18.09
C PHE A 148 -1.15 -15.79 18.48
N TYR A 149 -0.26 -14.81 18.73
CA TYR A 149 -0.64 -13.43 19.03
C TYR A 149 -0.09 -12.50 17.97
N LEU A 150 -0.90 -11.52 17.58
CA LEU A 150 -0.45 -10.41 16.73
C LEU A 150 -1.12 -9.11 17.16
N LEU A 151 -0.49 -7.99 16.81
CA LEU A 151 -1.08 -6.67 16.96
C LEU A 151 -1.57 -6.15 15.62
N ARG A 152 -2.72 -5.48 15.65
CA ARG A 152 -3.25 -4.75 14.51
C ARG A 152 -3.35 -3.27 14.87
N ALA A 153 -2.73 -2.41 14.07
CA ALA A 153 -2.90 -0.98 14.19
C ALA A 153 -4.37 -0.59 13.97
N VAL A 154 -4.87 0.35 14.77
CA VAL A 154 -6.18 0.95 14.56
C VAL A 154 -5.99 2.14 13.61
N PRO A 155 -6.77 2.24 12.51
CA PRO A 155 -6.68 3.35 11.57
C PRO A 155 -7.10 4.70 12.18
#